data_AF-A0A9Q0QNI2-F1
#
_entry.id   AF-A0A9Q0QNI2-F1
#
_cell.length_a   1.000
_cell.length_b   1.000
_cell.length_c   1.000
_cell.angle_alpha   90.00
_cell.angle_beta   90.00
_cell.angle_gamma   90.00
#
_symmetry.space_group_name_H-M   'P 1'
#
loop_
_entity.id
_entity.type
_entity.pdbx_description
1 polymer ?
#
loop_
_entity_poly.entity_id
_entity_poly.type
_entity_poly.pdbx_seq_one_letter_code
_entity_poly.pdbx_strand_id
1 'polypeptide(L)'
;MAVVDDILTNDSECHLPEEAKKILKSLASSWSDDSNSLQVIPLKGAMTNEVFQINWLTKTGELQHKVLVRLYGEGVDIFFDRDNEIQTFECISKHGQGPRLLARFSNGRIEEFIHARTLSAGDLKDPEISALIAAKLREFNDLEMPGPKKVHLWDRMSNWLKEAERLCSPDEAKEFCLDSLEEEILNLERQLSGDHQRAGFCHNDLQYGNIMIDEVTKSITIIDYEYASYNPIAYDFANHFCEMAANYHSEEPHILDYGLYPDLEERRRFVHIYLSSSGDKPSDLEVEQLLQDIEKYTLASHLLWGLWGIISEHVNKIDFDYIEYSRQRFQQYWLRKSPLLENSGASPPV
;
A
#
# COMPACT_ATOMS: atom_id res chain seq x y z
N MET A 1 -5.62 1.70 -11.64
CA MET A 1 -7.08 1.56 -11.82
C MET A 1 -7.33 0.58 -12.94
N ALA A 2 -8.21 -0.41 -12.75
CA ALA A 2 -8.41 -1.41 -13.79
C ALA A 2 -9.24 -0.86 -14.96
N VAL A 3 -8.71 -0.91 -16.19
CA VAL A 3 -9.48 -0.55 -17.39
C VAL A 3 -10.44 -1.69 -17.73
N VAL A 4 -11.72 -1.36 -17.87
CA VAL A 4 -12.78 -2.31 -18.21
C VAL A 4 -12.72 -2.61 -19.71
N ASP A 5 -12.38 -3.85 -20.06
CA ASP A 5 -12.46 -4.36 -21.45
C ASP A 5 -13.88 -4.87 -21.76
N ASP A 6 -14.12 -5.20 -23.04
CA ASP A 6 -15.38 -5.71 -23.56
C ASP A 6 -16.00 -6.84 -22.70
N ILE A 7 -17.32 -6.78 -22.58
CA ILE A 7 -18.12 -7.78 -21.87
C ILE A 7 -18.00 -9.13 -22.59
N LEU A 8 -17.30 -10.10 -21.96
CA LEU A 8 -17.27 -11.47 -22.44
C LEU A 8 -18.55 -12.19 -21.99
N THR A 9 -19.46 -12.43 -22.93
CA THR A 9 -20.77 -13.06 -22.69
C THR A 9 -20.78 -14.58 -22.88
N ASN A 10 -19.65 -15.22 -23.20
CA ASN A 10 -19.58 -16.67 -23.42
C ASN A 10 -18.34 -17.33 -22.81
N ASP A 11 -18.56 -18.54 -22.28
CA ASP A 11 -17.62 -19.43 -21.59
C ASP A 11 -16.32 -19.77 -22.38
N SER A 12 -16.24 -19.41 -23.66
CA SER A 12 -15.17 -19.81 -24.58
C SER A 12 -13.97 -18.85 -24.65
N GLU A 13 -14.05 -17.64 -24.11
CA GLU A 13 -12.96 -16.65 -24.14
C GLU A 13 -12.42 -16.26 -22.75
N CYS A 14 -12.95 -16.84 -21.67
CA CYS A 14 -12.60 -16.45 -20.31
C CYS A 14 -11.88 -17.56 -19.53
N HIS A 15 -10.59 -17.36 -19.26
CA HIS A 15 -9.68 -18.31 -18.59
C HIS A 15 -9.86 -18.35 -17.05
N LEU A 16 -11.09 -18.43 -16.54
CA LEU A 16 -11.29 -18.73 -15.12
C LEU A 16 -11.02 -20.23 -14.85
N PRO A 17 -10.26 -20.58 -13.79
CA PRO A 17 -10.06 -21.97 -13.39
C PRO A 17 -11.38 -22.70 -13.10
N GLU A 18 -11.47 -23.99 -13.45
CA GLU A 18 -12.66 -24.81 -13.21
C GLU A 18 -13.08 -24.85 -11.73
N GLU A 19 -12.11 -24.80 -10.81
CA GLU A 19 -12.39 -24.72 -9.38
C GLU A 19 -13.11 -23.41 -9.02
N ALA A 20 -12.62 -22.27 -9.53
CA ALA A 20 -13.26 -20.97 -9.35
C ALA A 20 -14.68 -20.95 -9.95
N LYS A 21 -14.87 -21.49 -11.16
CA LYS A 21 -16.20 -21.61 -11.80
C LYS A 21 -17.19 -22.40 -10.95
N LYS A 22 -16.76 -23.52 -10.34
CA LYS A 22 -17.61 -24.33 -9.45
C LYS A 22 -18.02 -23.56 -8.19
N ILE A 23 -17.08 -22.85 -7.57
CA ILE A 23 -17.35 -22.04 -6.38
C ILE A 23 -18.31 -20.91 -6.71
N LEU A 24 -18.12 -20.19 -7.83
CA LEU A 24 -19.01 -19.12 -8.28
C LEU A 24 -20.45 -19.63 -8.48
N LYS A 25 -20.64 -20.82 -9.08
CA LYS A 25 -21.97 -21.44 -9.20
C LYS A 25 -22.59 -21.78 -7.84
N SER A 26 -21.79 -22.22 -6.88
CA SER A 26 -22.25 -22.48 -5.51
C SER A 26 -22.67 -21.19 -4.79
N LEU A 27 -21.91 -20.10 -4.95
CA LEU A 27 -22.23 -18.79 -4.39
C LEU A 27 -23.55 -18.25 -4.98
N ALA A 28 -23.69 -18.30 -6.31
CA ALA A 28 -24.91 -17.91 -7.01
C ALA A 28 -26.14 -18.67 -6.47
N SER A 29 -26.01 -19.98 -6.29
CA SER A 29 -27.08 -20.83 -5.74
C SER A 29 -27.46 -20.42 -4.31
N SER A 30 -26.48 -20.05 -3.48
CA SER A 30 -26.72 -19.60 -2.11
C SER A 30 -27.39 -18.23 -2.02
N TRP A 31 -27.20 -17.38 -3.03
CA TRP A 31 -27.80 -16.04 -3.14
C TRP A 31 -29.09 -16.01 -3.96
N SER A 32 -29.55 -17.18 -4.43
CA SER A 32 -30.71 -17.32 -5.33
C SER A 32 -30.54 -16.59 -6.68
N ASP A 33 -29.29 -16.44 -7.14
CA ASP A 33 -28.95 -15.89 -8.45
C ASP A 33 -29.03 -16.99 -9.53
N ASP A 34 -29.22 -16.59 -10.80
CA ASP A 34 -29.15 -17.53 -11.92
C ASP A 34 -27.67 -17.84 -12.24
N SER A 35 -27.26 -19.09 -11.98
CA SER A 35 -25.89 -19.56 -12.24
C SER A 35 -25.46 -19.46 -13.71
N ASN A 36 -26.42 -19.32 -14.65
CA ASN A 36 -26.16 -19.19 -16.08
C ASN A 36 -26.10 -17.72 -16.56
N SER A 37 -26.38 -16.75 -15.68
CA SER A 37 -26.34 -15.30 -15.98
C SER A 37 -24.99 -14.64 -15.62
N LEU A 38 -23.95 -15.45 -15.49
CA LEU A 38 -22.64 -15.04 -15.01
C LEU A 38 -21.88 -14.28 -16.11
N GLN A 39 -21.55 -13.01 -15.83
CA GLN A 39 -20.74 -12.17 -16.70
C GLN A 39 -19.35 -12.02 -16.08
N VAL A 40 -18.31 -12.27 -16.88
CA VAL A 40 -16.91 -12.10 -16.46
C VAL A 40 -16.29 -10.94 -17.18
N ILE A 41 -15.66 -10.04 -16.43
CA ILE A 41 -15.00 -8.85 -16.95
C ILE A 41 -13.55 -8.87 -16.43
N PRO A 42 -12.55 -9.05 -17.31
CA PRO A 42 -11.16 -8.93 -16.90
C PRO A 42 -10.86 -7.48 -16.51
N LEU A 43 -10.17 -7.30 -15.38
CA LEU A 43 -9.75 -6.00 -14.87
C LEU A 43 -8.25 -5.83 -15.17
N LYS A 44 -7.92 -5.02 -16.19
CA LYS A 44 -6.52 -4.76 -16.59
C LYS A 44 -5.85 -3.72 -15.71
N GLY A 45 -4.72 -4.01 -15.09
CA GLY A 45 -3.92 -3.00 -14.37
C GLY A 45 -3.46 -3.41 -12.97
N ALA A 46 -3.71 -4.64 -12.55
CA ALA A 46 -3.04 -5.24 -11.40
C ALA A 46 -1.66 -5.75 -11.85
N MET A 47 -0.60 -5.33 -11.16
CA MET A 47 0.80 -5.64 -11.55
C MET A 47 1.20 -7.07 -11.18
N THR A 48 0.60 -7.61 -10.11
CA THR A 48 1.04 -8.86 -9.45
C THR A 48 0.03 -10.01 -9.55
N ASN A 49 -1.21 -9.73 -9.96
CA ASN A 49 -2.32 -10.67 -9.94
C ASN A 49 -3.25 -10.46 -11.16
N GLU A 50 -3.86 -11.52 -11.68
CA GLU A 50 -4.95 -11.38 -12.63
C GLU A 50 -6.27 -11.21 -11.87
N VAL A 51 -7.00 -10.14 -12.15
CA VAL A 51 -8.25 -9.81 -11.44
C VAL A 51 -9.41 -9.85 -12.43
N PHE A 52 -10.49 -10.51 -12.03
CA PHE A 52 -11.72 -10.62 -12.80
C PHE A 52 -12.89 -10.14 -11.95
N GLN A 53 -13.69 -9.24 -12.49
CA GLN A 53 -14.97 -8.88 -11.92
C GLN A 53 -16.04 -9.86 -12.42
N ILE A 54 -16.80 -10.43 -11.49
CA ILE A 54 -17.90 -11.33 -11.78
C ILE A 54 -19.21 -10.65 -11.40
N ASN A 55 -20.14 -10.59 -12.35
CA ASN A 55 -21.46 -10.03 -12.16
C ASN A 55 -22.52 -11.12 -12.36
N TRP A 56 -23.53 -11.16 -11.49
CA TRP A 56 -24.77 -11.88 -11.73
C TRP A 56 -25.88 -10.89 -12.06
N LEU A 57 -26.56 -11.13 -13.18
CA LEU A 57 -27.65 -10.29 -13.66
C LEU A 57 -28.99 -10.98 -13.37
N THR A 58 -29.99 -10.21 -12.96
CA THR A 58 -31.37 -10.68 -12.90
C THR A 58 -31.88 -11.01 -14.30
N LYS A 59 -33.03 -11.70 -14.38
CA LYS A 59 -33.72 -11.99 -15.66
C LYS A 59 -34.12 -10.73 -16.45
N THR A 60 -34.22 -9.59 -15.77
CA THR A 60 -34.49 -8.27 -16.38
C THR A 60 -33.22 -7.51 -16.76
N GLY A 61 -32.03 -8.09 -16.53
CA GLY A 61 -30.73 -7.52 -16.90
C GLY A 61 -30.13 -6.58 -15.85
N GLU A 62 -30.73 -6.46 -14.66
CA GLU A 62 -30.22 -5.64 -13.57
C GLU A 62 -29.15 -6.38 -12.77
N LEU A 63 -28.09 -5.68 -12.36
CA LEU A 63 -27.03 -6.26 -11.51
C LEU A 63 -27.58 -6.65 -10.15
N GLN A 64 -27.45 -7.93 -9.78
CA GLN A 64 -27.90 -8.46 -8.50
C GLN A 64 -26.75 -8.57 -7.50
N HIS A 65 -25.68 -9.27 -7.88
CA HIS A 65 -24.49 -9.44 -7.06
C HIS A 65 -23.22 -9.25 -7.88
N LYS A 66 -22.16 -8.82 -7.19
CA LYS A 66 -20.83 -8.60 -7.77
C LYS A 66 -19.75 -9.11 -6.83
N VAL A 67 -18.76 -9.81 -7.38
CA VAL A 67 -17.57 -10.27 -6.65
C VAL A 67 -16.31 -10.06 -7.49
N LEU A 68 -15.16 -10.18 -6.83
CA LEU A 68 -13.86 -10.22 -7.49
C LEU A 68 -13.27 -11.62 -7.37
N VAL A 69 -12.70 -12.10 -8.47
CA VAL A 69 -11.84 -13.28 -8.50
C VAL A 69 -10.42 -12.80 -8.75
N ARG A 70 -9.51 -13.17 -7.86
CA ARG A 70 -8.09 -12.85 -7.98
C ARG A 70 -7.30 -14.14 -8.16
N LEU A 71 -6.59 -14.25 -9.25
CA LEU A 71 -5.64 -15.32 -9.52
C LEU A 71 -4.24 -14.85 -9.17
N TYR A 72 -3.50 -15.68 -8.43
CA TYR A 72 -2.13 -15.36 -8.03
C TYR A 72 -1.19 -15.53 -9.23
N GLY A 73 -0.47 -14.46 -9.61
CA GLY A 73 0.55 -14.50 -10.66
C GLY A 73 1.90 -15.03 -10.18
N GLU A 74 2.73 -15.50 -11.12
CA GLU A 74 4.12 -15.89 -10.87
C GLU A 74 5.06 -14.67 -10.98
N GLY A 75 6.09 -14.59 -10.13
CA GLY A 75 7.24 -13.70 -10.36
C GLY A 75 7.39 -12.46 -9.47
N VAL A 76 6.67 -12.36 -8.34
CA VAL A 76 6.76 -11.21 -7.40
C VAL A 76 7.37 -11.55 -6.04
N ASP A 77 7.87 -12.78 -5.89
CA ASP A 77 8.44 -13.30 -4.63
C ASP A 77 9.68 -12.52 -4.16
N ILE A 78 10.26 -11.69 -5.04
CA ILE A 78 11.36 -10.77 -4.72
C ILE A 78 10.92 -9.69 -3.73
N PHE A 79 9.68 -9.20 -3.84
CA PHE A 79 9.20 -8.06 -3.05
C PHE A 79 8.50 -8.49 -1.76
N PHE A 80 7.77 -9.60 -1.76
CA PHE A 80 7.02 -10.08 -0.61
C PHE A 80 6.76 -11.58 -0.66
N ASP A 81 6.47 -12.13 0.52
CA ASP A 81 6.13 -13.54 0.69
C ASP A 81 4.61 -13.74 0.48
N ARG A 82 4.26 -14.60 -0.47
CA ARG A 82 2.87 -14.87 -0.85
C ARG A 82 2.05 -15.51 0.26
N ASP A 83 2.65 -16.41 1.04
CA ASP A 83 1.94 -17.07 2.13
C ASP A 83 1.60 -16.06 3.24
N ASN A 84 2.49 -15.12 3.50
CA ASN A 84 2.24 -14.01 4.41
C ASN A 84 1.16 -13.05 3.88
N GLU A 85 1.16 -12.72 2.59
CA GLU A 85 0.11 -11.90 1.95
C GLU A 85 -1.28 -12.55 2.15
N ILE A 86 -1.38 -13.86 1.86
CA ILE A 86 -2.62 -14.62 2.00
C ILE A 86 -3.10 -14.64 3.46
N GLN A 87 -2.21 -14.94 4.41
CA GLN A 87 -2.55 -14.96 5.84
C GLN A 87 -3.01 -13.58 6.33
N THR A 88 -2.33 -12.52 5.87
CA THR A 88 -2.66 -11.13 6.19
C THR A 88 -4.05 -10.78 5.68
N PHE A 89 -4.34 -11.07 4.40
CA PHE A 89 -5.64 -10.83 3.79
C PHE A 89 -6.77 -11.56 4.54
N GLU A 90 -6.57 -12.85 4.87
CA GLU A 90 -7.55 -13.62 5.63
C GLU A 90 -7.85 -13.02 7.00
N CYS A 91 -6.81 -12.55 7.67
CA CYS A 91 -6.94 -11.96 8.99
C CYS A 91 -7.65 -10.60 8.93
N ILE A 92 -7.29 -9.75 7.97
CA ILE A 92 -7.97 -8.46 7.75
C ILE A 92 -9.44 -8.65 7.38
N SER A 93 -9.73 -9.63 6.52
CA SER A 93 -11.11 -10.00 6.19
C SER A 93 -11.90 -10.44 7.43
N LYS A 94 -11.31 -11.23 8.33
CA LYS A 94 -11.97 -11.65 9.58
C LYS A 94 -12.23 -10.49 10.54
N HIS A 95 -11.34 -9.49 10.56
CA HIS A 95 -11.52 -8.27 11.34
C HIS A 95 -12.55 -7.29 10.72
N GLY A 96 -13.02 -7.54 9.50
CA GLY A 96 -13.94 -6.64 8.79
C GLY A 96 -13.29 -5.33 8.36
N GLN A 97 -11.95 -5.32 8.22
CA GLN A 97 -11.16 -4.12 7.90
C GLN A 97 -10.81 -4.01 6.42
N GLY A 98 -11.28 -4.94 5.60
CA GLY A 98 -11.04 -5.02 4.17
C GLY A 98 -12.12 -5.85 3.46
N PRO A 99 -11.92 -6.20 2.18
CA PRO A 99 -12.87 -7.03 1.44
C PRO A 99 -13.06 -8.38 2.14
N ARG A 100 -14.30 -8.86 2.20
CA ARG A 100 -14.58 -10.18 2.77
C ARG A 100 -14.09 -11.28 1.83
N LEU A 101 -13.30 -12.21 2.36
CA LEU A 101 -12.96 -13.46 1.69
C LEU A 101 -14.21 -14.35 1.62
N LEU A 102 -14.64 -14.65 0.40
CA LEU A 102 -15.80 -15.51 0.13
C LEU A 102 -15.40 -16.97 -0.02
N ALA A 103 -14.27 -17.23 -0.69
CA ALA A 103 -13.75 -18.57 -0.91
C ALA A 103 -12.28 -18.57 -1.30
N ARG A 104 -11.61 -19.71 -1.08
CA ARG A 104 -10.25 -20.02 -1.55
C ARG A 104 -10.27 -21.19 -2.52
N PHE A 105 -9.32 -21.20 -3.43
CA PHE A 105 -9.03 -22.31 -4.34
C PHE A 105 -7.52 -22.37 -4.60
N SER A 106 -7.04 -23.39 -5.31
CA SER A 106 -5.61 -23.71 -5.36
C SER A 106 -4.71 -22.57 -5.88
N ASN A 107 -5.22 -21.72 -6.77
CA ASN A 107 -4.46 -20.66 -7.43
C ASN A 107 -5.09 -19.27 -7.28
N GLY A 108 -5.88 -19.03 -6.24
CA GLY A 108 -6.49 -17.73 -6.04
C GLY A 108 -7.55 -17.67 -4.94
N ARG A 109 -8.28 -16.56 -4.96
CA ARG A 109 -9.36 -16.27 -4.00
C ARG A 109 -10.54 -15.58 -4.68
N ILE A 110 -11.71 -15.72 -4.07
CA ILE A 110 -12.92 -14.95 -4.40
C ILE A 110 -13.20 -14.03 -3.22
N GLU A 111 -13.30 -12.74 -3.50
CA GLU A 111 -13.49 -11.69 -2.50
C GLU A 111 -14.72 -10.83 -2.83
N GLU A 112 -15.28 -10.22 -1.80
CA GLU A 112 -16.34 -9.23 -1.91
C GLU A 112 -15.93 -8.08 -2.83
N PHE A 113 -16.86 -7.62 -3.67
CA PHE A 113 -16.66 -6.38 -4.40
C PHE A 113 -17.01 -5.18 -3.52
N ILE A 114 -16.02 -4.32 -3.28
CA ILE A 114 -16.23 -3.06 -2.54
C ILE A 114 -16.86 -2.03 -3.48
N HIS A 115 -18.03 -1.53 -3.09
CA HIS A 115 -18.76 -0.48 -3.83
C HIS A 115 -18.25 0.91 -3.44
N ALA A 116 -16.98 1.18 -3.76
CA ALA A 116 -16.31 2.43 -3.43
C ALA A 116 -15.45 2.93 -4.59
N ARG A 117 -15.10 4.21 -4.57
CA ARG A 117 -14.19 4.84 -5.54
C ARG A 117 -12.76 4.80 -4.98
N THR A 118 -11.79 4.40 -5.79
CA THR A 118 -10.37 4.58 -5.44
C THR A 118 -10.02 6.06 -5.39
N LEU A 119 -9.25 6.47 -4.39
CA LEU A 119 -8.78 7.85 -4.30
C LEU A 119 -7.83 8.21 -5.44
N SER A 120 -7.65 9.51 -5.63
CA SER A 120 -6.71 10.13 -6.55
C SER A 120 -5.68 10.95 -5.76
N ALA A 121 -4.60 11.38 -6.43
CA ALA A 121 -3.61 12.27 -5.82
C ALA A 121 -4.23 13.56 -5.25
N GLY A 122 -5.29 14.07 -5.89
CA GLY A 122 -6.01 15.26 -5.42
C GLY A 122 -6.82 15.02 -4.15
N ASP A 123 -7.37 13.81 -3.98
CA ASP A 123 -8.18 13.48 -2.79
C ASP A 123 -7.32 13.47 -1.51
N LEU A 124 -6.03 13.11 -1.58
CA LEU A 124 -5.15 13.09 -0.41
C LEU A 124 -4.96 14.46 0.25
N LYS A 125 -5.15 15.54 -0.52
CA LYS A 125 -5.02 16.93 -0.06
C LYS A 125 -6.32 17.51 0.47
N ASP A 126 -7.43 16.80 0.30
CA ASP A 126 -8.71 17.24 0.84
C ASP A 126 -8.69 17.07 2.36
N PRO A 127 -8.91 18.13 3.16
CA PRO A 127 -8.85 18.05 4.61
C PRO A 127 -9.84 17.07 5.24
N GLU A 128 -11.02 16.88 4.64
CA GLU A 128 -12.04 15.97 5.15
C GLU A 128 -11.65 14.53 4.85
N ILE A 129 -11.20 14.23 3.63
CA ILE A 129 -10.71 12.89 3.26
C ILE A 129 -9.45 12.54 4.07
N SER A 130 -8.51 13.48 4.20
CA SER A 130 -7.30 13.35 5.02
C SER A 130 -7.64 12.98 6.47
N ALA A 131 -8.66 13.61 7.06
CA ALA A 131 -9.16 13.26 8.39
C ALA A 131 -9.72 11.83 8.48
N LEU A 132 -10.48 11.39 7.46
CA LEU A 132 -11.03 10.04 7.39
C LEU A 132 -9.92 8.99 7.23
N ILE A 133 -8.89 9.28 6.44
CA ILE A 133 -7.71 8.41 6.29
C ILE A 133 -6.98 8.28 7.62
N ALA A 134 -6.73 9.39 8.33
CA ALA A 134 -6.08 9.37 9.64
C ALA A 134 -6.83 8.49 10.65
N ALA A 135 -8.16 8.62 10.70
CA ALA A 135 -8.99 7.78 11.57
C ALA A 135 -8.95 6.31 11.17
N LYS A 136 -9.01 6.01 9.87
CA LYS A 136 -8.97 4.63 9.38
C LYS A 136 -7.61 3.97 9.58
N LEU A 137 -6.54 4.74 9.41
CA LEU A 137 -5.17 4.27 9.65
C LEU A 137 -4.97 3.91 11.12
N ARG A 138 -5.61 4.63 12.06
CA ARG A 138 -5.59 4.26 13.49
C ARG A 138 -6.22 2.90 13.71
N GLU A 139 -7.40 2.66 13.15
CA GLU A 139 -8.06 1.34 13.23
C GLU A 139 -7.18 0.23 12.65
N PHE A 140 -6.53 0.51 11.52
CA PHE A 140 -5.64 -0.46 10.85
C PHE A 140 -4.39 -0.77 11.68
N ASN A 141 -3.73 0.26 12.24
CA ASN A 141 -2.52 0.08 13.04
C ASN A 141 -2.77 -0.63 14.38
N ASP A 142 -3.98 -0.51 14.93
CA ASP A 142 -4.39 -1.20 16.16
C ASP A 142 -4.83 -2.66 15.91
N LEU A 143 -4.75 -3.18 14.67
CA LEU A 143 -5.08 -4.57 14.37
C LEU A 143 -4.13 -5.57 15.03
N GLU A 144 -4.71 -6.56 15.71
CA GLU A 144 -3.98 -7.67 16.32
C GLU A 144 -3.80 -8.80 15.30
N MET A 145 -2.70 -8.74 14.57
CA MET A 145 -2.32 -9.73 13.55
C MET A 145 -1.51 -10.88 14.16
N PRO A 146 -1.71 -12.13 13.70
CA PRO A 146 -0.98 -13.29 14.20
C PRO A 146 0.51 -13.21 13.86
N GLY A 147 1.35 -13.72 14.75
CA GLY A 147 2.81 -13.75 14.57
C GLY A 147 3.56 -12.82 15.52
N PRO A 148 4.91 -12.79 15.45
CA PRO A 148 5.72 -11.91 16.27
C PRO A 148 5.53 -10.45 15.86
N LYS A 149 5.39 -9.55 16.84
CA LYS A 149 5.37 -8.09 16.64
C LYS A 149 6.78 -7.54 16.41
N LYS A 150 7.49 -8.07 15.40
CA LYS A 150 8.85 -7.66 15.04
C LYS A 150 8.78 -6.59 13.95
N VAL A 151 9.65 -5.59 14.04
CA VAL A 151 9.88 -4.62 12.96
C VAL A 151 10.53 -5.31 11.76
N HIS A 152 9.95 -5.17 10.58
CA HIS A 152 10.41 -5.81 9.34
C HIS A 152 11.04 -4.83 8.33
N LEU A 153 10.89 -3.51 8.54
CA LEU A 153 11.37 -2.47 7.65
C LEU A 153 12.86 -2.62 7.30
N TRP A 154 13.73 -2.74 8.31
CA TRP A 154 15.18 -2.76 8.12
C TRP A 154 15.66 -4.04 7.44
N ASP A 155 15.14 -5.20 7.87
CA ASP A 155 15.42 -6.49 7.23
C ASP A 155 15.03 -6.45 5.73
N ARG A 156 13.86 -5.86 5.40
CA ARG A 156 13.39 -5.71 4.02
C ARG A 156 14.33 -4.81 3.22
N MET A 157 14.71 -3.66 3.77
CA MET A 157 15.60 -2.71 3.12
C MET A 157 16.98 -3.32 2.82
N SER A 158 17.56 -4.04 3.78
CA SER A 158 18.83 -4.75 3.57
C SER A 158 18.74 -5.88 2.53
N ASN A 159 17.60 -6.60 2.47
CA ASN A 159 17.40 -7.62 1.46
C ASN A 159 17.24 -7.01 0.06
N TRP A 160 16.51 -5.91 -0.06
CA TRP A 160 16.35 -5.20 -1.32
C TRP A 160 17.64 -4.53 -1.80
N LEU A 161 18.49 -4.04 -0.89
CA LEU A 161 19.83 -3.56 -1.25
C LEU A 161 20.64 -4.67 -1.92
N LYS A 162 20.72 -5.86 -1.30
CA LYS A 162 21.45 -7.00 -1.87
C LYS A 162 20.91 -7.43 -3.23
N GLU A 163 19.59 -7.35 -3.40
CA GLU A 163 18.97 -7.69 -4.68
C GLU A 163 19.24 -6.63 -5.75
N ALA A 164 19.20 -5.33 -5.39
CA ALA A 164 19.61 -4.25 -6.28
C ALA A 164 21.07 -4.40 -6.71
N GLU A 165 22.00 -4.66 -5.77
CA GLU A 165 23.41 -4.93 -6.06
C GLU A 165 23.63 -6.13 -6.99
N ARG A 166 22.76 -7.14 -6.90
CA ARG A 166 22.81 -8.34 -7.76
C ARG A 166 22.35 -8.05 -9.19
N LEU A 167 21.35 -7.18 -9.35
CA LEU A 167 20.71 -6.90 -10.62
C LEU A 167 21.40 -5.77 -11.41
N CYS A 168 21.90 -4.76 -10.71
CA CYS A 168 22.50 -3.58 -11.33
C CYS A 168 23.82 -3.86 -12.04
N SER A 169 24.06 -3.08 -13.10
CA SER A 169 25.37 -2.89 -13.69
C SER A 169 26.30 -2.08 -12.74
N PRO A 170 27.64 -2.16 -12.92
CA PRO A 170 28.57 -1.36 -12.15
C PRO A 170 28.36 0.15 -12.26
N ASP A 171 27.85 0.63 -13.40
CA ASP A 171 27.59 2.06 -13.62
C ASP A 171 26.34 2.51 -12.84
N GLU A 172 25.27 1.72 -12.85
CA GLU A 172 24.06 1.98 -12.03
C GLU A 172 24.38 1.92 -10.54
N ALA A 173 25.12 0.89 -10.10
CA ALA A 173 25.50 0.74 -8.70
C ALA A 173 26.29 1.96 -8.19
N LYS A 174 27.15 2.52 -9.06
CA LYS A 174 27.90 3.75 -8.78
C LYS A 174 27.02 5.00 -8.82
N GLU A 175 26.09 5.09 -9.78
CA GLU A 175 25.15 6.21 -9.87
C GLU A 175 24.33 6.35 -8.58
N PHE A 176 23.80 5.24 -8.07
CA PHE A 176 22.98 5.21 -6.86
C PHE A 176 23.77 5.07 -5.56
N CYS A 177 25.11 5.02 -5.63
CA CYS A 177 26.01 4.88 -4.48
C CYS A 177 25.64 3.66 -3.58
N LEU A 178 25.27 2.53 -4.21
CA LEU A 178 24.79 1.33 -3.50
C LEU A 178 25.83 0.81 -2.48
N ASP A 179 27.12 0.99 -2.78
CA ASP A 179 28.24 0.62 -1.92
C ASP A 179 28.26 1.32 -0.55
N SER A 180 27.61 2.49 -0.46
CA SER A 180 27.47 3.24 0.79
C SER A 180 26.16 2.96 1.53
N LEU A 181 25.15 2.40 0.86
CA LEU A 181 23.80 2.30 1.40
C LEU A 181 23.69 1.36 2.60
N GLU A 182 24.50 0.31 2.70
CA GLU A 182 24.48 -0.58 3.87
C GLU A 182 24.79 0.20 5.16
N GLU A 183 25.80 1.08 5.13
CA GLU A 183 26.15 1.93 6.27
C GLU A 183 25.03 2.95 6.58
N GLU A 184 24.41 3.51 5.54
CA GLU A 184 23.28 4.44 5.68
C GLU A 184 22.08 3.78 6.36
N ILE A 185 21.69 2.58 5.93
CA ILE A 185 20.59 1.81 6.50
C ILE A 185 20.88 1.51 7.98
N LEU A 186 22.08 1.01 8.29
CA LEU A 186 22.48 0.72 9.68
C LEU A 186 22.55 1.97 10.56
N ASN A 187 22.85 3.13 9.98
CA ASN A 187 22.84 4.40 10.71
C ASN A 187 21.40 4.85 11.03
N LEU A 188 20.49 4.80 10.05
CA LEU A 188 19.08 5.09 10.27
C LEU A 188 18.47 4.12 11.29
N GLU A 189 18.72 2.82 11.15
CA GLU A 189 18.23 1.82 12.09
C GLU A 189 18.69 2.13 13.51
N ARG A 190 19.97 2.45 13.73
CA ARG A 190 20.48 2.81 15.05
C ARG A 190 19.89 4.10 15.62
N GLN A 191 19.60 5.08 14.77
CA GLN A 191 19.07 6.37 15.22
C GLN A 191 17.56 6.33 15.47
N LEU A 192 16.84 5.48 14.75
CA LEU A 192 15.38 5.46 14.76
C LEU A 192 14.78 4.26 15.50
N SER A 193 15.56 3.21 15.75
CA SER A 193 15.13 2.08 16.58
C SER A 193 15.38 2.41 18.05
N GLY A 194 14.32 2.42 18.85
CA GLY A 194 14.41 2.65 20.30
C GLY A 194 13.13 2.32 21.04
N ASP A 195 13.22 2.15 22.36
CA ASP A 195 12.11 1.66 23.20
C ASP A 195 10.88 2.59 23.24
N HIS A 196 11.05 3.86 22.85
CA HIS A 196 9.97 4.86 22.82
C HIS A 196 9.09 4.74 21.57
N GLN A 197 9.45 3.86 20.64
CA GLN A 197 8.79 3.76 19.36
C GLN A 197 7.46 3.01 19.46
N ARG A 198 6.37 3.69 19.07
CA ARG A 198 5.09 3.04 18.89
C ARG A 198 5.09 2.18 17.62
N ALA A 199 5.03 0.87 17.79
CA ALA A 199 4.83 -0.08 16.71
C ALA A 199 3.34 -0.44 16.57
N GLY A 200 2.91 -0.67 15.35
CA GLY A 200 1.55 -1.11 15.01
C GLY A 200 1.59 -1.99 13.76
N PHE A 201 0.43 -2.52 13.36
CA PHE A 201 0.32 -3.21 12.09
C PHE A 201 0.23 -2.19 10.94
N CYS A 202 1.34 -1.98 10.24
CA CYS A 202 1.46 -0.93 9.23
C CYS A 202 1.09 -1.46 7.84
N HIS A 203 0.49 -0.59 7.02
CA HIS A 203 0.23 -0.88 5.62
C HIS A 203 1.52 -0.90 4.81
N ASN A 204 2.43 0.03 5.12
CA ASN A 204 3.74 0.25 4.48
C ASN A 204 3.71 0.77 3.04
N ASP A 205 2.56 0.70 2.37
CA ASP A 205 2.34 1.25 1.01
C ASP A 205 1.01 2.02 0.90
N LEU A 206 0.78 2.99 1.80
CA LEU A 206 -0.48 3.74 1.88
C LEU A 206 -0.60 4.86 0.82
N GLN A 207 -0.41 4.51 -0.46
CA GLN A 207 -0.66 5.40 -1.59
C GLN A 207 -2.17 5.50 -1.92
N TYR A 208 -2.58 6.54 -2.67
CA TYR A 208 -4.01 6.75 -2.97
C TYR A 208 -4.67 5.61 -3.74
N GLY A 209 -3.91 4.81 -4.51
CA GLY A 209 -4.42 3.64 -5.22
C GLY A 209 -4.92 2.53 -4.30
N ASN A 210 -4.41 2.51 -3.05
CA ASN A 210 -4.71 1.51 -2.03
C ASN A 210 -5.77 1.98 -1.03
N ILE A 211 -6.43 3.11 -1.31
CA ILE A 211 -7.46 3.69 -0.46
C ILE A 211 -8.74 3.87 -1.28
N MET A 212 -9.84 3.33 -0.77
CA MET A 212 -11.17 3.46 -1.37
C MET A 212 -12.09 4.24 -0.44
N ILE A 213 -12.96 5.08 -1.01
CA ILE A 213 -14.00 5.83 -0.30
C ILE A 213 -15.38 5.48 -0.83
N ASP A 214 -16.29 5.12 0.07
CA ASP A 214 -17.72 5.14 -0.22
C ASP A 214 -18.21 6.59 -0.10
N GLU A 215 -18.62 7.19 -1.23
CA GLU A 215 -19.02 8.60 -1.29
C GLU A 215 -20.31 8.90 -0.52
N VAL A 216 -21.15 7.89 -0.28
CA VAL A 216 -22.42 8.04 0.44
C VAL A 216 -22.20 7.95 1.94
N THR A 217 -21.47 6.93 2.39
CA THR A 217 -21.24 6.70 3.83
C THR A 217 -20.01 7.43 4.36
N LYS A 218 -19.15 7.93 3.46
CA LYS A 218 -17.82 8.50 3.75
C LYS A 218 -16.91 7.53 4.52
N SER A 219 -17.12 6.23 4.31
CA SER A 219 -16.28 5.17 4.89
C SER A 219 -15.04 4.93 4.04
N ILE A 220 -13.87 4.92 4.68
CA ILE A 220 -12.60 4.55 4.04
C ILE A 220 -12.36 3.04 4.20
N THR A 221 -11.92 2.41 3.12
CA THR A 221 -11.39 1.05 3.13
C THR A 221 -9.97 1.06 2.57
N ILE A 222 -9.02 0.56 3.36
CA ILE A 222 -7.63 0.34 2.91
C ILE A 222 -7.59 -1.05 2.27
N ILE A 223 -6.91 -1.19 1.14
CA ILE A 223 -6.78 -2.44 0.38
C ILE A 223 -5.32 -2.67 -0.03
N ASP A 224 -5.02 -3.86 -0.55
CA ASP A 224 -3.71 -4.23 -1.09
C ASP A 224 -2.56 -4.31 -0.06
N TYR A 225 -2.61 -5.37 0.75
CA TYR A 225 -1.77 -5.52 1.96
C TYR A 225 -0.44 -6.25 1.72
N GLU A 226 0.09 -6.29 0.50
CA GLU A 226 1.26 -7.10 0.14
C GLU A 226 2.55 -6.66 0.86
N TYR A 227 2.65 -5.38 1.23
CA TYR A 227 3.74 -4.84 2.04
C TYR A 227 3.44 -4.82 3.55
N ALA A 228 2.22 -5.17 3.97
CA ALA A 228 1.77 -4.96 5.34
C ALA A 228 2.54 -5.86 6.33
N SER A 229 2.94 -5.27 7.45
CA SER A 229 3.70 -5.95 8.51
C SER A 229 3.76 -5.08 9.76
N TYR A 230 4.15 -5.67 10.90
CA TYR A 230 4.45 -4.87 12.09
C TYR A 230 5.67 -3.98 11.83
N ASN A 231 5.48 -2.68 12.02
CA ASN A 231 6.51 -1.67 11.85
C ASN A 231 6.23 -0.47 12.77
N PRO A 232 7.15 0.49 12.86
CA PRO A 232 6.86 1.77 13.47
C PRO A 232 5.68 2.46 12.77
N ILE A 233 4.70 2.94 13.53
CA ILE A 233 3.58 3.66 12.91
C ILE A 233 4.08 4.91 12.18
N ALA A 234 5.12 5.55 12.71
CA ALA A 234 5.77 6.72 12.13
C ALA A 234 6.24 6.48 10.68
N TYR A 235 6.65 5.25 10.35
CA TYR A 235 7.00 4.89 8.98
C TYR A 235 5.78 4.89 8.04
N ASP A 236 4.63 4.40 8.51
CA ASP A 236 3.40 4.35 7.71
C ASP A 236 2.90 5.76 7.36
N PHE A 237 2.95 6.69 8.33
CA PHE A 237 2.68 8.12 8.08
C PHE A 237 3.70 8.74 7.13
N ALA A 238 5.00 8.50 7.38
CA ALA A 238 6.06 9.08 6.57
C ALA A 238 5.91 8.66 5.10
N ASN A 239 5.62 7.37 4.88
CA ASN A 239 5.31 6.86 3.57
C ASN A 239 4.09 7.55 2.96
N HIS A 240 2.96 7.58 3.69
CA HIS A 240 1.73 8.21 3.23
C HIS A 240 1.92 9.69 2.81
N PHE A 241 2.69 10.47 3.59
CA PHE A 241 2.99 11.86 3.27
C PHE A 241 3.93 11.99 2.06
N CYS A 242 4.91 11.09 1.89
CA CYS A 242 5.72 11.04 0.68
C CYS A 242 4.87 10.76 -0.57
N GLU A 243 3.84 9.91 -0.46
CA GLU A 243 2.93 9.57 -1.57
C GLU A 243 2.05 10.75 -2.03
N MET A 244 1.91 11.80 -1.23
CA MET A 244 1.23 13.04 -1.66
C MET A 244 2.02 13.82 -2.72
N ALA A 245 3.31 13.51 -2.91
CA ALA A 245 4.14 14.06 -3.98
C ALA A 245 3.94 13.34 -5.33
N ALA A 246 3.27 12.18 -5.34
CA ALA A 246 3.11 11.35 -6.53
C ALA A 246 1.76 11.61 -7.23
N ASN A 247 1.77 11.53 -8.56
CA ASN A 247 0.56 11.42 -9.38
C ASN A 247 0.77 10.40 -10.49
N TYR A 248 0.58 9.13 -10.15
CA TYR A 248 0.61 7.97 -11.06
C TYR A 248 -0.46 7.96 -12.15
N HIS A 249 -1.41 8.91 -12.15
CA HIS A 249 -2.37 9.10 -13.26
C HIS A 249 -2.02 10.29 -14.17
N SER A 250 -0.88 10.94 -13.94
CA SER A 250 -0.37 12.00 -14.81
C SER A 250 0.23 11.43 -16.10
N GLU A 251 0.60 12.31 -17.04
CA GLU A 251 1.33 11.92 -18.26
C GLU A 251 2.72 11.35 -17.95
N GLU A 252 3.32 11.74 -16.83
CA GLU A 252 4.64 11.30 -16.38
C GLU A 252 4.53 10.70 -14.97
N PRO A 253 3.97 9.47 -14.84
CA PRO A 253 3.59 8.89 -13.54
C PRO A 253 4.76 8.63 -12.58
N HIS A 254 5.99 8.65 -13.10
CA HIS A 254 7.24 8.46 -12.35
C HIS A 254 7.80 9.76 -11.75
N ILE A 255 7.28 10.93 -12.15
CA ILE A 255 7.75 12.23 -11.67
C ILE A 255 7.06 12.59 -10.34
N LEU A 256 7.88 12.99 -9.37
CA LEU A 256 7.47 13.32 -8.01
C LEU A 256 7.59 14.82 -7.77
N ASP A 257 6.48 15.47 -7.42
CA ASP A 257 6.46 16.89 -7.06
C ASP A 257 6.50 17.05 -5.54
N TYR A 258 7.71 17.17 -5.00
CA TYR A 258 7.93 17.39 -3.57
C TYR A 258 7.45 18.76 -3.08
N GLY A 259 7.07 19.68 -3.98
CA GLY A 259 6.33 20.90 -3.61
C GLY A 259 4.91 20.61 -3.12
N LEU A 260 4.41 19.38 -3.35
CA LEU A 260 3.10 18.91 -2.90
C LEU A 260 3.15 18.14 -1.58
N TYR A 261 4.33 17.94 -0.99
CA TYR A 261 4.46 17.33 0.33
C TYR A 261 3.67 18.16 1.36
N PRO A 262 2.88 17.53 2.25
CA PRO A 262 2.00 18.25 3.16
C PRO A 262 2.79 19.17 4.08
N ASP A 263 2.27 20.38 4.29
CA ASP A 263 2.91 21.34 5.18
C ASP A 263 2.82 20.90 6.65
N LEU A 264 3.42 21.69 7.55
CA LEU A 264 3.43 21.35 8.98
C LEU A 264 2.02 21.36 9.59
N GLU A 265 1.14 22.25 9.14
CA GLU A 265 -0.22 22.34 9.69
C GLU A 265 -1.05 21.12 9.29
N GLU A 266 -0.94 20.68 8.03
CA GLU A 266 -1.61 19.49 7.54
C GLU A 266 -1.12 18.21 8.25
N ARG A 267 0.21 18.02 8.34
CA ARG A 267 0.79 16.87 9.05
C ARG A 267 0.37 16.86 10.51
N ARG A 268 0.40 18.00 11.20
CA ARG A 268 -0.02 18.13 12.60
C ARG A 268 -1.50 17.81 12.77
N ARG A 269 -2.37 18.30 11.87
CA ARG A 269 -3.79 17.97 11.86
C ARG A 269 -4.01 16.46 11.71
N PHE A 270 -3.33 15.83 10.75
CA PHE A 270 -3.43 14.40 10.50
C PHE A 270 -3.04 13.58 11.74
N VAL A 271 -1.88 13.88 12.33
CA VAL A 271 -1.37 13.20 13.55
C VAL A 271 -2.34 13.40 14.73
N HIS A 272 -2.82 14.62 14.95
CA HIS A 272 -3.76 14.90 16.03
C HIS A 272 -5.06 14.08 15.87
N ILE A 273 -5.62 14.02 14.66
CA ILE A 273 -6.84 13.25 14.39
C ILE A 273 -6.59 11.77 14.66
N TYR A 274 -5.54 11.19 14.09
CA TYR A 274 -5.16 9.79 14.31
C TYR A 274 -5.03 9.43 15.80
N LEU A 275 -4.34 10.28 16.58
CA LEU A 275 -4.13 10.02 18.00
C LEU A 275 -5.45 10.11 18.77
N SER A 276 -6.34 11.02 18.37
CA SER A 276 -7.65 11.23 19.00
C SER A 276 -8.70 10.19 18.61
N SER A 277 -8.50 9.43 17.53
CA SER A 277 -9.49 8.47 17.00
C SER A 277 -9.85 7.32 17.95
N SER A 278 -9.02 7.02 18.96
CA SER A 278 -9.34 6.04 20.00
C SER A 278 -10.11 6.63 21.19
N GLY A 279 -10.52 7.89 21.12
CA GLY A 279 -11.22 8.61 22.20
C GLY A 279 -10.30 9.29 23.21
N ASP A 280 -8.98 9.18 23.02
CA ASP A 280 -7.98 9.88 23.82
C ASP A 280 -7.86 11.35 23.40
N LYS A 281 -7.40 12.19 24.32
CA LYS A 281 -6.99 13.56 23.99
C LYS A 281 -5.46 13.61 24.02
N PRO A 282 -4.79 13.58 22.86
CA PRO A 282 -3.33 13.60 22.82
C PRO A 282 -2.80 14.92 23.38
N SER A 283 -1.68 14.84 24.08
CA SER A 283 -0.93 16.04 24.47
C SER A 283 -0.20 16.64 23.27
N ASP A 284 0.04 17.96 23.31
CA ASP A 284 0.82 18.63 22.26
C ASP A 284 2.23 18.03 22.13
N LEU A 285 2.79 17.54 23.24
CA LEU A 285 4.10 16.87 23.26
C LEU A 285 4.08 15.53 22.51
N GLU A 286 3.03 14.71 22.69
CA GLU A 286 2.89 13.46 21.95
C GLU A 286 2.72 13.69 20.44
N VAL A 287 1.93 14.69 20.06
CA VAL A 287 1.77 15.08 18.66
C VAL A 287 3.11 15.52 18.07
N GLU A 288 3.85 16.39 18.76
CA GLU A 288 5.13 16.91 18.28
C GLU A 288 6.21 15.83 18.22
N GLN A 289 6.27 14.92 19.19
CA GLN A 289 7.21 13.81 19.18
C GLN A 289 6.95 12.88 17.99
N LEU A 290 5.68 12.51 17.76
CA LEU A 290 5.33 11.66 16.62
C LEU A 290 5.62 12.36 15.28
N LEU A 291 5.36 13.67 15.16
CA LEU A 291 5.73 14.45 13.97
C LEU A 291 7.24 14.41 13.69
N GLN A 292 8.07 14.55 14.72
CA GLN A 292 9.52 14.47 14.56
C GLN A 292 9.98 13.08 14.13
N ASP A 293 9.38 12.03 14.70
CA ASP A 293 9.68 10.66 14.31
C ASP A 293 9.27 10.40 12.85
N ILE A 294 8.07 10.83 12.46
CA ILE A 294 7.57 10.75 11.08
C ILE A 294 8.55 11.40 10.11
N GLU A 295 8.99 12.63 10.40
CA GLU A 295 9.92 13.32 9.52
C GLU A 295 11.22 12.53 9.33
N LYS A 296 11.77 11.95 10.39
CA LYS A 296 12.98 11.11 10.25
C LYS A 296 12.72 9.83 9.46
N TYR A 297 11.54 9.22 9.61
CA TYR A 297 11.15 8.03 8.84
C TYR A 297 10.91 8.30 7.34
N THR A 298 10.77 9.56 6.91
CA THR A 298 10.75 9.89 5.46
C THR A 298 12.03 9.46 4.76
N LEU A 299 13.17 9.52 5.47
CA LEU A 299 14.45 9.05 4.97
C LEU A 299 14.42 7.55 4.64
N ALA A 300 13.85 6.75 5.55
CA ALA A 300 13.68 5.32 5.33
C ALA A 300 12.72 5.04 4.15
N SER A 301 11.63 5.80 4.02
CA SER A 301 10.71 5.68 2.88
C SER A 301 11.42 5.98 1.54
N HIS A 302 12.24 7.02 1.48
CA HIS A 302 13.00 7.33 0.27
C HIS A 302 13.98 6.23 -0.12
N LEU A 303 14.75 5.69 0.84
CA LEU A 303 15.67 4.58 0.57
C LEU A 303 14.92 3.31 0.12
N LEU A 304 13.88 2.91 0.85
CA LEU A 304 13.16 1.67 0.57
C LEU A 304 12.55 1.69 -0.85
N TRP A 305 11.86 2.76 -1.20
CA TRP A 305 11.21 2.87 -2.50
C TRP A 305 12.17 3.26 -3.64
N GLY A 306 13.31 3.89 -3.33
CA GLY A 306 14.41 4.02 -4.27
C GLY A 306 14.99 2.66 -4.67
N LEU A 307 15.22 1.77 -3.69
CA LEU A 307 15.63 0.39 -3.95
C LEU A 307 14.56 -0.40 -4.71
N TRP A 308 13.29 -0.23 -4.36
CA TRP A 308 12.17 -0.84 -5.08
C TRP A 308 12.17 -0.46 -6.57
N GLY A 309 12.40 0.82 -6.88
CA GLY A 309 12.45 1.28 -8.27
C GLY A 309 13.61 0.65 -9.03
N ILE A 310 14.82 0.61 -8.44
CA ILE A 310 15.98 -0.04 -9.06
C ILE A 310 15.68 -1.51 -9.40
N ILE A 311 15.17 -2.27 -8.43
CA ILE A 311 14.82 -3.68 -8.65
C ILE A 311 13.76 -3.78 -9.76
N SER A 312 12.74 -2.93 -9.69
CA SER A 312 11.60 -2.91 -10.61
C SER A 312 12.00 -2.65 -12.06
N GLU A 313 13.00 -1.81 -12.33
CA GLU A 313 13.53 -1.62 -13.69
C GLU A 313 13.95 -2.96 -14.33
N HIS A 314 14.54 -3.85 -13.54
CA HIS A 314 15.08 -5.10 -14.04
C HIS A 314 14.07 -6.26 -14.07
N VAL A 315 12.94 -6.14 -13.36
CA VAL A 315 11.98 -7.26 -13.21
C VAL A 315 10.59 -6.95 -13.76
N ASN A 316 10.18 -5.68 -13.81
CA ASN A 316 8.86 -5.27 -14.29
C ASN A 316 8.89 -4.93 -15.78
N LYS A 317 7.73 -5.08 -16.43
CA LYS A 317 7.53 -4.80 -17.87
C LYS A 317 6.58 -3.64 -18.13
N ILE A 318 6.23 -2.92 -17.06
CA ILE A 318 5.28 -1.81 -17.10
C ILE A 318 6.00 -0.58 -17.63
N ASP A 319 5.32 0.17 -18.48
CA ASP A 319 5.80 1.43 -19.02
C ASP A 319 5.79 2.51 -17.91
N PHE A 320 6.89 2.54 -17.15
CA PHE A 320 7.15 3.44 -16.04
C PHE A 320 8.67 3.62 -15.95
N ASP A 321 9.17 4.86 -15.88
CA ASP A 321 10.61 5.12 -15.75
C ASP A 321 11.04 4.90 -14.29
N TYR A 322 11.36 3.65 -13.98
CA TYR A 322 11.76 3.25 -12.63
C TYR A 322 13.11 3.84 -12.22
N ILE A 323 13.99 4.11 -13.17
CA ILE A 323 15.31 4.70 -12.92
C ILE A 323 15.17 6.17 -12.51
N GLU A 324 14.40 6.97 -13.23
CA GLU A 324 14.14 8.37 -12.86
C GLU A 324 13.35 8.46 -11.55
N TYR A 325 12.38 7.56 -11.32
CA TYR A 325 11.71 7.47 -10.02
C TYR A 325 12.71 7.20 -8.87
N SER A 326 13.58 6.21 -9.04
CA SER A 326 14.60 5.87 -8.04
C SER A 326 15.54 7.03 -7.77
N ARG A 327 16.00 7.70 -8.85
CA ARG A 327 16.89 8.86 -8.79
C ARG A 327 16.28 9.97 -7.95
N GLN A 328 15.00 10.31 -8.15
CA GLN A 328 14.31 11.33 -7.36
C GLN A 328 14.18 10.93 -5.88
N ARG A 329 13.87 9.66 -5.57
CA ARG A 329 13.78 9.19 -4.17
C ARG A 329 15.15 9.29 -3.46
N PHE A 330 16.23 8.80 -4.07
CA PHE A 330 17.57 8.92 -3.49
C PHE A 330 18.04 10.37 -3.36
N GLN A 331 17.78 11.22 -4.35
CA GLN A 331 18.11 12.64 -4.25
C GLN A 331 17.41 13.31 -3.07
N GLN A 332 16.13 13.00 -2.81
CA GLN A 332 15.46 13.51 -1.62
C GLN A 332 16.03 12.98 -0.31
N TYR A 333 16.40 11.69 -0.25
CA TYR A 333 17.10 11.14 0.91
C TYR A 333 18.34 12.00 1.25
N TRP A 334 19.22 12.21 0.28
CA TRP A 334 20.46 12.96 0.48
C TRP A 334 20.20 14.44 0.82
N LEU A 335 19.21 15.06 0.20
CA LEU A 335 18.81 16.45 0.47
C LEU A 335 18.30 16.63 1.91
N ARG A 336 17.54 15.66 2.43
CA ARG A 336 16.82 15.76 3.70
C ARG A 336 17.60 15.19 4.89
N LYS A 337 18.60 14.33 4.65
CA LYS A 337 19.37 13.61 5.69
C LYS A 337 19.95 14.56 6.75
N SER A 338 20.81 15.51 6.35
CA SER A 338 21.49 16.39 7.31
C SER A 338 20.50 17.22 8.15
N PRO A 339 19.53 17.96 7.56
CA PRO A 339 18.57 18.73 8.34
C PRO A 339 17.75 17.92 9.36
N LEU A 340 17.45 16.65 9.05
CA LEU A 340 16.60 15.81 9.90
C LEU A 340 17.37 15.07 11.00
N LEU A 341 18.61 14.68 10.74
CA LEU A 341 19.41 13.94 11.72
C LEU A 341 20.22 14.88 12.62
N GLU A 342 20.69 16.03 12.13
CA GLU A 342 21.53 16.96 12.91
C GLU A 342 20.72 17.85 13.88
N ASN A 343 19.46 18.18 13.57
CA ASN A 343 18.60 18.98 14.44
C ASN A 343 18.12 18.25 15.71
N SER A 344 18.45 16.97 15.86
CA SER A 344 18.10 16.16 17.05
C SER A 344 18.89 16.54 18.32
N GLY A 345 19.89 17.43 18.22
CA GLY A 345 20.75 17.85 19.33
C GLY A 345 20.37 19.16 20.04
N ALA A 346 19.40 19.92 19.52
CA ALA A 346 19.03 21.21 20.11
C ALA A 346 17.82 21.06 21.03
N SER A 347 18.08 20.84 22.33
CA SER A 347 17.05 21.07 23.35
C SER A 347 16.62 22.54 23.31
N PRO A 348 15.32 22.86 23.44
CA PRO A 348 14.87 24.25 23.49
C PRO A 348 15.47 24.94 24.74
N PRO A 349 15.89 26.21 24.64
CA PRO A 349 16.32 26.95 25.81
C PRO A 349 15.15 27.10 26.79
N VAL A 350 15.43 26.76 28.05
CA VAL A 350 14.56 26.79 29.24
C VAL A 350 13.79 28.10 29.38
#